data_AF-A0A1Z8NSH4-F1
#
_entry.id   AF-A0A1Z8NSH4-F1
#
_cell.length_a   1.000
_cell.length_b   1.000
_cell.length_c   1.000
_cell.angle_alpha   90.00
_cell.angle_beta   90.00
_cell.angle_gamma   90.00
#
_symmetry.space_group_name_H-M   'P 1'
#
loop_
_entity.id
_entity.type
_entity.pdbx_description
1 polymer ?
#
loop_
_entity_poly.entity_id
_entity_poly.type
_entity_poly.pdbx_seq_one_letter_code
_entity_poly.pdbx_strand_id
1 'polypeptide(L)'
;MKHPVCFKGYYWLILGSIFICNGLNGLVFAEETTSKIPGVYSNYPSDGERDLSYKLGKTHHIPMDVLVLNLLEALDQITKYRIPDAPPAIQKVTHSVVEQYACQKPCAALAVYRAGEGVYLDESLKPETNVFARSVLLHEIVHYVQDMNDELVNLKECERWYRREQEAYAVQKRFLEIVGSQIRVAYSQGQACDSDLD
;
A
#
# COMPACT_ATOMS: atom_id res chain seq x y z
N MET A 1 24.16 -13.62 -12.57
CA MET A 1 23.03 -12.67 -12.60
C MET A 1 23.27 -11.68 -11.48
N LYS A 2 23.61 -10.43 -11.84
CA LYS A 2 23.95 -9.36 -10.89
C LYS A 2 22.72 -8.46 -10.80
N HIS A 3 22.08 -8.40 -9.65
CA HIS A 3 21.03 -7.42 -9.36
C HIS A 3 21.69 -6.18 -8.74
N PRO A 4 21.69 -5.00 -9.38
CA PRO A 4 22.08 -3.78 -8.70
C PRO A 4 20.83 -3.15 -8.09
N VAL A 5 20.43 -3.60 -6.89
CA VAL A 5 19.35 -2.95 -6.14
C VAL A 5 19.96 -1.92 -5.20
N CYS A 6 19.87 -0.64 -5.58
CA CYS A 6 20.33 0.48 -4.76
C CYS A 6 19.17 1.02 -3.90
N PHE A 7 18.80 0.31 -2.84
CA PHE A 7 17.98 0.90 -1.77
C PHE A 7 18.88 1.77 -0.88
N LYS A 8 18.63 3.08 -0.84
CA LYS A 8 19.03 3.98 0.26
C LYS A 8 17.76 4.43 0.98
N GLY A 9 17.53 3.91 2.18
CA GLY A 9 16.46 4.34 3.07
C GLY A 9 16.89 5.55 3.90
N TYR A 10 15.98 6.50 4.11
CA TYR A 10 16.15 7.58 5.08
C TYR A 10 14.95 7.69 6.02
N TYR A 11 15.29 7.94 7.28
CA TYR A 11 14.45 7.96 8.48
C TYR A 11 13.44 9.11 8.50
N TRP A 12 12.24 8.85 9.06
CA TRP A 12 11.27 9.88 9.43
C TRP A 12 11.38 10.20 10.93
N LEU A 13 11.65 11.46 11.25
CA LEU A 13 11.53 12.05 12.58
C LEU A 13 10.11 12.62 12.76
N ILE A 14 9.38 12.15 13.77
CA ILE A 14 8.10 12.73 14.19
C ILE A 14 8.41 13.90 15.13
N LEU A 15 8.17 15.13 14.68
CA LEU A 15 8.09 16.30 15.55
C LEU A 15 6.64 16.46 16.01
N GLY A 16 6.38 16.11 17.27
CA GLY A 16 5.12 16.39 17.96
C GLY A 16 5.12 17.79 18.54
N SER A 17 4.14 18.59 18.17
CA SER A 17 3.82 19.86 18.84
C SER A 17 2.50 19.73 19.58
N ILE A 18 2.60 19.71 20.91
CA ILE A 18 1.47 19.78 21.85
C ILE A 18 0.98 21.23 21.85
N PHE A 19 -0.30 21.45 21.53
CA PHE A 19 -0.99 22.70 21.84
C PHE A 19 -2.04 22.43 22.93
N ILE A 20 -1.83 23.05 24.09
CA ILE A 20 -2.76 23.12 25.21
C ILE A 20 -3.63 24.37 25.00
N CYS A 21 -4.95 24.21 25.02
CA CYS A 21 -5.87 25.31 25.32
C CYS A 21 -6.91 24.83 26.34
N ASN A 22 -6.87 25.42 27.54
CA ASN A 22 -7.90 25.37 28.57
C ASN A 22 -8.94 26.47 28.31
N GLY A 23 -10.23 26.21 28.58
CA GLY A 23 -11.24 27.29 28.64
C GLY A 23 -12.72 26.88 28.59
N LEU A 24 -13.22 26.38 29.74
CA LEU A 24 -14.56 26.51 30.37
C LEU A 24 -15.87 26.89 29.62
N ASN A 25 -16.90 26.14 30.01
CA ASN A 25 -18.33 26.47 30.25
C ASN A 25 -19.37 26.33 29.14
N GLY A 26 -20.35 25.45 29.41
CA GLY A 26 -21.77 25.85 29.38
C GLY A 26 -22.69 25.13 28.37
N LEU A 27 -23.34 24.07 28.85
CA LEU A 27 -24.72 23.62 28.55
C LEU A 27 -25.26 23.65 27.10
N VAL A 28 -25.26 22.44 26.55
CA VAL A 28 -26.22 21.78 25.65
C VAL A 28 -27.66 22.32 25.78
N PHE A 29 -28.27 22.72 24.65
CA PHE A 29 -29.37 22.02 23.96
C PHE A 29 -29.64 22.76 22.64
N ALA A 30 -29.14 22.23 21.52
CA ALA A 30 -29.59 22.61 20.19
C ALA A 30 -30.25 21.37 19.58
N GLU A 31 -31.56 21.48 19.39
CA GLU A 31 -32.46 20.55 18.75
C GLU A 31 -31.90 20.13 17.37
N GLU A 32 -31.57 18.85 17.22
CA GLU A 32 -31.05 18.27 15.98
C GLU A 32 -32.19 18.18 14.96
N THR A 33 -32.50 19.33 14.36
CA THR A 33 -33.37 19.38 13.19
C THR A 33 -32.54 18.88 12.02
N THR A 34 -32.69 17.60 11.70
CA THR A 34 -32.10 16.97 10.52
C THR A 34 -32.41 17.81 9.27
N SER A 35 -31.41 18.55 8.81
CA SER A 35 -31.49 19.37 7.61
C SER A 35 -31.62 18.45 6.40
N LYS A 36 -32.86 18.30 5.90
CA LYS A 36 -33.16 17.70 4.61
C LYS A 36 -32.81 18.68 3.49
N ILE A 37 -31.52 18.93 3.26
CA ILE A 37 -31.06 19.52 2.01
C ILE A 37 -30.77 18.35 1.06
N PRO A 38 -31.56 18.16 -0.02
CA PRO A 38 -31.28 17.15 -1.02
C PRO A 38 -29.99 17.53 -1.73
N GLY A 39 -28.90 16.82 -1.41
CA GLY A 39 -27.61 17.02 -2.04
C GLY A 39 -27.69 16.74 -3.55
N VAL A 40 -27.34 17.76 -4.34
CA VAL A 40 -27.29 17.76 -5.82
C VAL A 40 -26.26 16.76 -6.39
N TYR A 41 -25.49 16.07 -5.54
CA TYR A 41 -24.51 15.04 -5.92
C TYR A 41 -24.90 13.63 -5.42
N SER A 42 -26.18 13.28 -5.43
CA SER A 42 -26.67 12.00 -4.90
C SER A 42 -26.63 10.81 -5.89
N ASN A 43 -26.07 10.96 -7.09
CA ASN A 43 -26.14 9.94 -8.15
C ASN A 43 -24.76 9.40 -8.57
N TYR A 44 -23.88 9.10 -7.62
CA TYR A 44 -22.73 8.23 -7.88
C TYR A 44 -22.99 6.87 -7.21
N PRO A 45 -22.94 5.74 -7.95
CA PRO A 45 -22.97 4.43 -7.33
C PRO A 45 -21.74 4.33 -6.42
N SER A 46 -22.00 4.38 -5.12
CA SER A 46 -21.00 4.47 -4.06
C SER A 46 -20.83 3.14 -3.33
N ASP A 47 -21.23 2.04 -3.97
CA ASP A 47 -21.22 0.71 -3.37
C ASP A 47 -19.78 0.17 -3.26
N GLY A 48 -18.98 0.26 -4.32
CA GLY A 48 -17.60 -0.27 -4.33
C GLY A 48 -16.65 0.41 -3.33
N GLU A 49 -16.56 1.75 -3.30
CA GLU A 49 -15.60 2.47 -2.44
C GLU A 49 -15.96 2.35 -0.94
N ARG A 50 -17.27 2.31 -0.61
CA ARG A 50 -17.73 2.06 0.76
C ARG A 50 -17.48 0.62 1.20
N ASP A 51 -17.56 -0.33 0.27
CA ASP A 51 -17.29 -1.74 0.54
C ASP A 51 -15.81 -1.99 0.85
N LEU A 52 -14.88 -1.42 0.06
CA LEU A 52 -13.44 -1.53 0.34
C LEU A 52 -13.05 -0.90 1.68
N SER A 53 -13.59 0.27 2.02
CA SER A 53 -13.36 0.88 3.33
C SER A 53 -13.85 0.00 4.49
N TYR A 54 -15.05 -0.58 4.36
CA TYR A 54 -15.61 -1.46 5.37
C TYR A 54 -14.82 -2.78 5.52
N LYS A 55 -14.46 -3.41 4.39
CA LYS A 55 -13.74 -4.69 4.34
C LYS A 55 -12.28 -4.55 4.77
N LEU A 56 -11.57 -3.57 4.21
CA LEU A 56 -10.11 -3.46 4.27
C LEU A 56 -9.59 -2.25 5.07
N GLY A 57 -10.47 -1.35 5.53
CA GLY A 57 -10.09 -0.21 6.37
C GLY A 57 -10.14 -0.47 7.88
N LYS A 58 -10.67 -1.62 8.29
CA LYS A 58 -10.80 -1.98 9.71
C LYS A 58 -9.58 -2.73 10.24
N THR A 59 -9.39 -2.66 11.56
CA THR A 59 -8.32 -3.33 12.31
C THR A 59 -8.69 -4.70 12.85
N HIS A 60 -9.91 -5.20 12.54
CA HIS A 60 -10.27 -6.58 12.86
C HIS A 60 -9.38 -7.55 12.08
N HIS A 61 -9.16 -8.72 12.67
CA HIS A 61 -8.35 -9.76 12.05
C HIS A 61 -9.03 -10.32 10.80
N ILE A 62 -8.32 -10.28 9.67
CA ILE A 62 -8.71 -10.92 8.41
C ILE A 62 -7.70 -12.06 8.14
N PRO A 63 -8.13 -13.33 8.01
CA PRO A 63 -7.24 -14.44 7.65
C PRO A 63 -6.43 -14.12 6.38
N MET A 64 -5.16 -14.53 6.33
CA MET A 64 -4.23 -14.11 5.26
C MET A 64 -4.73 -14.49 3.85
N ASP A 65 -5.27 -15.69 3.68
CA ASP A 65 -5.84 -16.16 2.41
C ASP A 65 -7.01 -15.29 1.96
N VAL A 66 -7.95 -15.01 2.86
CA VAL A 66 -9.08 -14.11 2.62
C VAL A 66 -8.60 -12.68 2.34
N LEU A 67 -7.58 -12.23 3.08
CA LEU A 67 -7.01 -10.90 2.92
C LEU A 67 -6.39 -10.74 1.53
N VAL A 68 -5.58 -11.68 1.07
CA VAL A 68 -4.94 -11.64 -0.26
C VAL A 68 -6.00 -11.58 -1.36
N LEU A 69 -7.07 -12.38 -1.27
CA LEU A 69 -8.16 -12.34 -2.23
C LEU A 69 -8.88 -10.99 -2.25
N ASN A 70 -9.18 -10.43 -1.08
CA ASN A 70 -9.80 -9.11 -0.99
C ASN A 70 -8.86 -7.98 -1.50
N LEU A 71 -7.54 -8.12 -1.33
CA LEU A 71 -6.58 -7.17 -1.87
C LEU A 71 -6.50 -7.27 -3.41
N LEU A 72 -6.57 -8.48 -3.98
CA LEU A 72 -6.65 -8.66 -5.43
C LEU A 72 -7.96 -8.09 -6.00
N GLU A 73 -9.10 -8.29 -5.33
CA GLU A 73 -10.37 -7.64 -5.67
C GLU A 73 -10.25 -6.10 -5.61
N ALA A 74 -9.58 -5.57 -4.59
CA ALA A 74 -9.32 -4.13 -4.52
C ALA A 74 -8.45 -3.63 -5.68
N LEU A 75 -7.43 -4.40 -6.09
CA LEU A 75 -6.59 -4.06 -7.23
C LEU A 75 -7.36 -4.07 -8.56
N ASP A 76 -8.32 -4.98 -8.74
CA ASP A 76 -9.23 -5.01 -9.90
C ASP A 76 -10.01 -3.69 -10.01
N GLN A 77 -10.42 -3.14 -8.87
CA GLN A 77 -11.21 -1.90 -8.82
C GLN A 77 -10.39 -0.62 -8.99
N ILE A 78 -9.10 -0.62 -8.64
CA ILE A 78 -8.28 0.61 -8.54
C ILE A 78 -7.10 0.67 -9.51
N THR A 79 -6.86 -0.39 -10.27
CA THR A 79 -5.75 -0.46 -11.24
C THR A 79 -6.23 -0.85 -12.63
N LYS A 80 -5.31 -0.80 -13.60
CA LYS A 80 -5.54 -1.25 -14.99
C LYS A 80 -5.27 -2.74 -15.19
N TYR A 81 -4.78 -3.44 -14.18
CA TYR A 81 -4.23 -4.78 -14.32
C TYR A 81 -5.33 -5.83 -14.42
N ARG A 82 -5.12 -6.85 -15.28
CA ARG A 82 -5.88 -8.09 -15.17
C ARG A 82 -5.41 -8.81 -13.92
N ILE A 83 -6.34 -9.18 -13.05
CA ILE A 83 -6.04 -10.00 -11.88
C ILE A 83 -5.77 -11.45 -12.30
N PRO A 84 -4.62 -12.03 -11.93
CA PRO A 84 -4.33 -13.44 -12.19
C PRO A 84 -5.26 -14.38 -11.41
N ASP A 85 -5.63 -15.52 -12.00
CA ASP A 85 -6.51 -16.51 -11.35
C ASP A 85 -5.93 -17.10 -10.07
N ALA A 86 -4.60 -17.20 -10.00
CA ALA A 86 -3.88 -17.68 -8.83
C ALA A 86 -3.31 -16.50 -8.02
N PRO A 87 -3.51 -16.46 -6.68
CA PRO A 87 -2.86 -15.48 -5.84
C PRO A 87 -1.36 -15.78 -5.70
N PRO A 88 -0.52 -14.78 -5.36
CA PRO A 88 0.88 -15.03 -5.06
C PRO A 88 1.01 -15.83 -3.75
N ALA A 89 2.03 -16.68 -3.65
CA ALA A 89 2.38 -17.32 -2.39
C ALA A 89 2.87 -16.24 -1.39
N ILE A 90 2.40 -16.30 -0.15
CA ILE A 90 2.82 -15.39 0.92
C ILE A 90 3.62 -16.18 1.96
N GLN A 91 4.84 -15.75 2.23
CA GLN A 91 5.76 -16.42 3.16
C GLN A 91 6.17 -15.45 4.26
N LYS A 92 5.87 -15.78 5.52
CA LYS A 92 6.40 -15.04 6.68
C LYS A 92 7.80 -15.54 6.99
N VAL A 93 8.78 -14.63 6.99
CA VAL A 93 10.20 -14.91 7.19
C VAL A 93 10.82 -13.92 8.17
N THR A 94 12.05 -14.17 8.61
CA THR A 94 12.78 -13.23 9.47
C THR A 94 13.19 -11.99 8.69
N HIS A 95 13.36 -10.87 9.40
CA HIS A 95 13.81 -9.59 8.82
C HIS A 95 15.07 -9.74 7.96
N SER A 96 16.05 -10.51 8.44
CA SER A 96 17.30 -10.78 7.71
C SER A 96 17.09 -11.43 6.34
N VAL A 97 16.05 -12.25 6.18
CA VAL A 97 15.71 -12.88 4.88
C VAL A 97 15.12 -11.82 3.94
N VAL A 98 14.26 -10.94 4.45
CA VAL A 98 13.73 -9.80 3.67
C VAL A 98 14.87 -8.89 3.24
N GLU A 99 15.78 -8.50 4.15
CA GLU A 99 16.95 -7.67 3.84
C GLU A 99 17.85 -8.31 2.77
N GLN A 100 18.09 -9.62 2.87
CA GLN A 100 18.89 -10.35 1.90
C GLN A 100 18.27 -10.30 0.50
N TYR A 101 16.95 -10.44 0.39
CA TYR A 101 16.24 -10.45 -0.89
C TYR A 101 15.94 -9.06 -1.45
N ALA A 102 15.62 -8.09 -0.61
CA ALA A 102 15.28 -6.74 -1.03
C ALA A 102 16.52 -5.87 -1.28
N CYS A 103 17.55 -5.98 -0.44
CA CYS A 103 18.62 -4.98 -0.37
C CYS A 103 20.04 -5.56 -0.43
N GLN A 104 20.22 -6.87 -0.17
CA GLN A 104 21.53 -7.54 -0.02
C GLN A 104 22.43 -6.94 1.07
N LYS A 105 21.84 -6.15 1.97
CA LYS A 105 22.48 -5.46 3.10
C LYS A 105 21.38 -5.10 4.11
N PRO A 106 21.71 -4.82 5.38
CA PRO A 106 20.72 -4.37 6.35
C PRO A 106 19.92 -3.16 5.84
N CYS A 107 18.59 -3.24 5.92
CA CYS A 107 17.69 -2.20 5.43
C CYS A 107 16.32 -2.27 6.11
N ALA A 108 15.50 -1.24 5.87
CA ALA A 108 14.19 -1.10 6.53
C ALA A 108 13.03 -1.75 5.73
N ALA A 109 13.32 -2.55 4.70
CA ALA A 109 12.28 -3.23 3.93
C ALA A 109 11.58 -4.26 4.82
N LEU A 110 10.24 -4.26 4.80
CA LEU A 110 9.41 -5.18 5.59
C LEU A 110 8.75 -6.26 4.74
N ALA A 111 8.88 -6.15 3.42
CA ALA A 111 8.38 -7.13 2.47
C ALA A 111 9.17 -7.01 1.15
N VAL A 112 9.08 -8.05 0.33
CA VAL A 112 9.58 -8.04 -1.05
C VAL A 112 8.86 -9.09 -1.91
N TYR A 113 8.38 -8.68 -3.08
CA TYR A 113 7.96 -9.57 -4.15
C TYR A 113 9.17 -10.11 -4.94
N ARG A 114 9.15 -11.41 -5.24
CA ARG A 114 10.11 -12.04 -6.15
C ARG A 114 9.37 -12.84 -7.23
N ALA A 115 9.71 -12.55 -8.49
CA ALA A 115 9.13 -13.19 -9.66
C ALA A 115 9.27 -14.72 -9.58
N GLY A 116 8.15 -15.43 -9.77
CA GLY A 116 8.07 -16.89 -9.69
C GLY A 116 8.13 -17.50 -8.29
N GLU A 117 8.40 -16.72 -7.24
CA GLU A 117 8.50 -17.20 -5.86
C GLU A 117 7.36 -16.69 -4.96
N GLY A 118 6.89 -15.46 -5.19
CA GLY A 118 5.82 -14.83 -4.43
C GLY A 118 6.31 -13.70 -3.52
N VAL A 119 5.59 -13.45 -2.43
CA VAL A 119 5.85 -12.36 -1.49
C VAL A 119 6.49 -12.91 -0.22
N TYR A 120 7.65 -12.36 0.12
CA TYR A 120 8.30 -12.54 1.40
C TYR A 120 7.91 -11.40 2.33
N LEU A 121 7.35 -11.73 3.48
CA LEU A 121 6.86 -10.78 4.47
C LEU A 121 7.68 -10.93 5.74
N ASP A 122 8.16 -9.81 6.28
CA ASP A 122 8.76 -9.82 7.61
C ASP A 122 7.72 -10.32 8.63
N GLU A 123 8.12 -11.23 9.50
CA GLU A 123 7.23 -11.86 10.48
C GLU A 123 6.62 -10.87 11.48
N SER A 124 7.24 -9.72 11.70
CA SER A 124 6.69 -8.63 12.53
C SER A 124 5.58 -7.87 11.83
N LEU A 125 5.49 -7.93 10.49
CA LEU A 125 4.45 -7.27 9.72
C LEU A 125 3.12 -8.04 9.86
N LYS A 126 2.08 -7.36 10.37
CA LYS A 126 0.75 -7.94 10.67
C LYS A 126 -0.37 -7.35 9.80
N PRO A 127 -0.40 -7.61 8.48
CA PRO A 127 -1.42 -7.08 7.58
C PRO A 127 -2.85 -7.56 7.92
N GLU A 128 -2.97 -8.67 8.65
CA GLU A 128 -4.25 -9.21 9.11
C GLU A 128 -4.97 -8.26 10.07
N THR A 129 -4.24 -7.47 10.85
CA THR A 129 -4.79 -6.60 11.92
C THR A 129 -4.39 -5.13 11.79
N ASN A 130 -3.40 -4.80 10.96
CA ASN A 130 -2.89 -3.44 10.80
C ASN A 130 -3.06 -2.95 9.34
N VAL A 131 -3.81 -1.86 9.16
CA VAL A 131 -4.13 -1.29 7.84
C VAL A 131 -2.90 -0.79 7.09
N PHE A 132 -1.88 -0.28 7.78
CA PHE A 132 -0.63 0.11 7.13
C PHE A 132 0.19 -1.10 6.71
N ALA A 133 0.33 -2.09 7.58
CA ALA A 133 0.97 -3.36 7.20
C ALA A 133 0.26 -4.02 6.01
N ARG A 134 -1.06 -3.91 5.95
CA ARG A 134 -1.89 -4.35 4.84
C ARG A 134 -1.60 -3.60 3.55
N SER A 135 -1.36 -2.28 3.62
CA SER A 135 -0.97 -1.50 2.45
C SER A 135 0.43 -1.85 1.95
N VAL A 136 1.35 -2.24 2.85
CA VAL A 136 2.67 -2.79 2.47
C VAL A 136 2.51 -4.13 1.76
N LEU A 137 1.66 -5.03 2.25
CA LEU A 137 1.36 -6.28 1.53
C LEU A 137 0.74 -5.99 0.14
N LEU A 138 -0.20 -5.04 0.06
CA LEU A 138 -0.81 -4.63 -1.20
C LEU A 138 0.25 -4.10 -2.18
N HIS A 139 1.24 -3.33 -1.72
CA HIS A 139 2.35 -2.86 -2.54
C HIS A 139 3.08 -4.03 -3.23
N GLU A 140 3.42 -5.08 -2.49
CA GLU A 140 4.07 -6.26 -3.08
C GLU A 140 3.16 -7.03 -4.04
N ILE A 141 1.85 -7.07 -3.77
CA ILE A 141 0.88 -7.67 -4.69
C ILE A 141 0.76 -6.83 -5.97
N VAL A 142 0.95 -5.50 -5.93
CA VAL A 142 1.04 -4.68 -7.14
C VAL A 142 2.21 -5.13 -8.01
N HIS A 143 3.37 -5.40 -7.41
CA HIS A 143 4.50 -5.95 -8.16
C HIS A 143 4.20 -7.32 -8.78
N TYR A 144 3.48 -8.18 -8.07
CA TYR A 144 3.00 -9.44 -8.61
C TYR A 144 2.10 -9.24 -9.84
N VAL A 145 1.06 -8.40 -9.75
CA VAL A 145 0.15 -8.21 -10.90
C VAL A 145 0.83 -7.49 -12.06
N GLN A 146 1.76 -6.57 -11.80
CA GLN A 146 2.60 -5.96 -12.84
C GLN A 146 3.41 -7.02 -13.60
N ASP A 147 3.98 -8.00 -12.88
CA ASP A 147 4.76 -9.09 -13.47
C ASP A 147 3.89 -10.00 -14.35
N MET A 148 2.71 -10.37 -13.84
CA MET A 148 1.76 -11.23 -14.55
C MET A 148 1.08 -10.56 -15.76
N ASN A 149 1.20 -9.23 -15.88
CA ASN A 149 0.68 -8.46 -17.01
C ASN A 149 1.80 -7.97 -17.96
N ASP A 150 3.03 -8.47 -17.80
CA ASP A 150 4.20 -8.06 -18.59
C ASP A 150 4.41 -6.52 -18.59
N GLU A 151 4.08 -5.86 -17.48
CA GLU A 151 4.08 -4.41 -17.38
C GLU A 151 5.47 -3.85 -17.68
N LEU A 152 5.53 -3.00 -18.72
CA LEU A 152 6.75 -2.32 -19.18
C LEU A 152 7.91 -3.27 -19.50
N VAL A 153 7.63 -4.52 -19.90
CA VAL A 153 8.65 -5.54 -20.23
C VAL A 153 9.66 -5.07 -21.30
N ASN A 154 9.25 -4.16 -22.17
CA ASN A 154 10.08 -3.61 -23.24
C ASN A 154 11.04 -2.48 -22.79
N LEU A 155 10.95 -2.01 -21.55
CA LEU A 155 11.85 -0.99 -21.01
C LEU A 155 13.13 -1.62 -20.44
N LYS A 156 14.21 -0.82 -20.38
CA LYS A 156 15.44 -1.20 -19.69
C LYS A 156 15.17 -1.52 -18.22
N GLU A 157 15.96 -2.43 -17.64
CA GLU A 157 15.70 -2.97 -16.30
C GLU A 157 15.55 -1.89 -15.23
N CYS A 158 16.48 -0.92 -15.17
CA CYS A 158 16.41 0.17 -14.19
C CYS A 158 15.14 1.01 -14.38
N GLU A 159 14.87 1.47 -15.60
CA GLU A 159 13.72 2.32 -15.88
C GLU A 159 12.39 1.59 -15.61
N ARG A 160 12.32 0.32 -16.02
CA ARG A 160 11.18 -0.56 -15.75
C ARG A 160 10.93 -0.69 -14.26
N TRP A 161 11.98 -1.00 -13.47
CA TRP A 161 11.88 -1.09 -12.01
C TRP A 161 11.41 0.23 -11.42
N TYR A 162 12.03 1.35 -11.78
CA TYR A 162 11.73 2.67 -11.26
C TYR A 162 10.28 3.11 -11.51
N ARG A 163 9.79 2.91 -12.74
CA ARG A 163 8.39 3.25 -13.09
C ARG A 163 7.38 2.35 -12.39
N ARG A 164 7.69 1.04 -12.28
CA ARG A 164 6.86 0.08 -11.56
C ARG A 164 6.77 0.37 -10.07
N GLU A 165 7.88 0.79 -9.46
CA GLU A 165 7.96 1.21 -8.06
C GLU A 165 7.11 2.46 -7.79
N GLN A 166 7.21 3.48 -8.66
CA GLN A 166 6.38 4.69 -8.54
C GLN A 166 4.89 4.38 -8.60
N GLU A 167 4.48 3.50 -9.53
CA GLU A 167 3.10 3.07 -9.64
C GLU A 167 2.66 2.29 -8.40
N ALA A 168 3.46 1.35 -7.90
CA ALA A 168 3.16 0.59 -6.69
C ALA A 168 2.92 1.51 -5.49
N TYR A 169 3.75 2.55 -5.31
CA TYR A 169 3.52 3.57 -4.29
C TYR A 169 2.27 4.42 -4.54
N ALA A 170 1.98 4.78 -5.79
CA ALA A 170 0.78 5.53 -6.14
C ALA A 170 -0.50 4.73 -5.81
N VAL A 171 -0.50 3.44 -6.12
CA VAL A 171 -1.61 2.52 -5.81
C VAL A 171 -1.72 2.30 -4.30
N GLN A 172 -0.61 2.11 -3.58
CA GLN A 172 -0.61 1.99 -2.12
C GLN A 172 -1.20 3.25 -1.45
N LYS A 173 -0.80 4.43 -1.92
CA LYS A 173 -1.36 5.69 -1.45
C LYS A 173 -2.86 5.79 -1.72
N ARG A 174 -3.30 5.44 -2.94
CA ARG A 174 -4.71 5.45 -3.32
C ARG A 174 -5.54 4.47 -2.47
N PHE A 175 -5.01 3.28 -2.21
CA PHE A 175 -5.63 2.31 -1.31
C PHE A 175 -5.83 2.90 0.10
N LEU A 176 -4.79 3.49 0.69
CA LEU A 176 -4.88 4.13 2.01
C LEU A 176 -5.92 5.25 2.07
N GLU A 177 -6.06 6.02 0.99
CA GLU A 177 -7.09 7.05 0.84
C GLU A 177 -8.51 6.46 0.81
N ILE A 178 -8.74 5.44 -0.02
CA ILE A 178 -10.03 4.76 -0.17
C ILE A 178 -10.48 4.15 1.16
N VAL A 179 -9.57 3.49 1.88
CA VAL A 179 -9.92 2.86 3.16
C VAL A 179 -10.03 3.83 4.33
N GLY A 180 -9.85 5.13 4.08
CA GLY A 180 -10.00 6.19 5.09
C GLY A 180 -8.84 6.29 6.08
N SER A 181 -7.66 5.77 5.74
CA SER A 181 -6.47 5.90 6.58
C SER A 181 -5.93 7.33 6.56
N GLN A 182 -5.56 7.85 7.73
CA GLN A 182 -4.87 9.14 7.84
C GLN A 182 -3.37 9.04 7.52
N ILE A 183 -2.84 7.82 7.43
CA ILE A 183 -1.42 7.58 7.14
C ILE A 183 -1.14 7.93 5.69
N ARG A 184 -0.07 8.69 5.46
CA ARG A 184 0.41 9.07 4.12
C ARG A 184 1.70 8.33 3.80
N VAL A 185 1.78 7.87 2.56
CA VAL A 185 2.98 7.24 1.98
C VAL A 185 3.41 8.08 0.78
N ALA A 186 4.71 8.23 0.61
CA ALA A 186 5.30 8.88 -0.55
C ALA A 186 6.51 8.08 -1.01
N TYR A 187 6.70 8.02 -2.33
CA TYR A 187 7.95 7.57 -2.90
C TYR A 187 9.01 8.65 -2.73
N SER A 188 10.20 8.29 -2.26
CA SER A 188 11.26 9.27 -1.93
C SER A 188 12.61 8.98 -2.58
N GLN A 189 12.67 8.21 -3.68
CA GLN A 189 13.92 8.08 -4.44
C GLN A 189 14.03 9.24 -5.44
N GLY A 190 15.20 9.89 -5.47
CA GLY A 190 15.59 10.82 -6.54
C GLY A 190 15.73 10.11 -7.89
N GLN A 191 16.24 10.78 -8.92
CA GLN A 191 16.47 10.18 -10.24
C GLN A 191 17.32 8.90 -10.08
N ALA A 192 16.68 7.74 -10.16
CA ALA A 192 17.27 6.46 -9.77
C ALA A 192 18.02 5.78 -10.91
N CYS A 193 17.78 6.22 -12.15
CA CYS A 193 18.39 5.69 -13.36
C CYS A 193 19.03 6.84 -14.13
N ASP A 194 20.33 6.72 -14.40
CA ASP A 194 20.99 7.54 -15.41
C ASP A 194 20.59 7.02 -16.79
N SER A 195 20.16 7.91 -17.68
CA SER A 195 19.68 7.55 -19.02
C SER A 195 20.77 6.99 -19.95
N ASP A 196 22.05 7.12 -19.55
CA ASP A 196 23.19 7.04 -20.46
C ASP A 196 24.19 5.91 -20.13
N LEU A 197 23.93 5.07 -19.12
CA LEU A 197 24.80 3.94 -18.75
C LEU A 197 24.00 2.64 -18.69
N ASP A 198 23.92 1.97 -19.85
CA ASP A 198 23.83 0.50 -20.11
C ASP A 198 23.11 0.22 -21.44
#